data_AF-A0A199UQI9-F1
#
_entry.id   AF-A0A199UQI9-F1
#
_cell.length_a   1.000
_cell.length_b   1.000
_cell.length_c   1.000
_cell.angle_alpha   90.00
_cell.angle_beta   90.00
_cell.angle_gamma   90.00
#
_symmetry.space_group_name_H-M   'P 1'
#
loop_
_entity.id
_entity.type
_entity.pdbx_description
1 polymer ?
#
loop_
_entity_poly.entity_id
_entity_poly.type
_entity_poly.pdbx_seq_one_letter_code
_entity_poly.pdbx_strand_id
1 'polypeptide(L)'
;MEKLSSAPLALLATLVILLSLRIAIYWGQNGNEGTLADTCATGNYEYVNIAFLPTFGNGQTPMINLAGHCDPYSNGCTALSHDIRSCQRRGIKVMLSIGGGAVATT
;
A
#
# COMPACT_ATOMS: atom_id res chain seq x y z
N MET A 1 23.34 30.13 -36.09
CA MET A 1 23.13 29.09 -35.07
C MET A 1 21.84 29.43 -34.34
N GLU A 2 20.73 28.85 -34.79
CA GLU A 2 19.41 29.04 -34.17
C GLU A 2 19.48 28.45 -32.74
N LYS A 3 19.20 29.25 -31.71
CA LYS A 3 19.15 28.75 -30.33
C LYS A 3 17.89 27.89 -30.19
N LEU A 4 18.07 26.58 -30.05
CA LEU A 4 16.97 25.65 -29.79
C LEU A 4 16.30 26.01 -28.46
N SER A 5 15.05 26.48 -28.50
CA SER A 5 14.27 26.83 -27.31
C SER A 5 13.87 25.56 -26.56
N SER A 6 14.11 25.51 -25.25
CA SER A 6 13.73 24.39 -24.36
C SER A 6 12.26 24.46 -23.89
N ALA A 7 11.55 25.55 -24.20
CA ALA A 7 10.15 25.77 -23.82
C ALA A 7 9.19 24.62 -24.21
N PRO A 8 9.24 24.03 -25.42
CA PRO A 8 8.34 22.93 -25.75
C PRO A 8 8.65 21.65 -24.96
N LEU A 9 9.93 21.38 -24.62
CA LEU A 9 10.29 20.27 -23.74
C LEU A 9 9.77 20.47 -22.31
N ALA A 10 9.91 21.69 -21.78
CA ALA A 10 9.39 22.03 -20.46
C ALA A 10 7.85 21.91 -20.41
N LEU A 11 7.15 22.38 -21.45
CA LEU A 11 5.69 22.28 -21.55
C LEU A 11 5.23 20.81 -21.64
N LEU A 12 5.93 20.00 -22.44
CA LEU A 12 5.62 18.56 -22.57
C LEU A 12 5.87 17.82 -21.26
N ALA A 13 6.98 18.07 -20.56
CA ALA A 13 7.27 17.49 -19.25
C ALA A 13 6.22 17.87 -18.20
N THR A 14 5.79 19.13 -18.19
CA THR A 14 4.72 19.61 -17.28
C THR A 14 3.39 18.93 -17.58
N LEU A 15 3.03 18.77 -18.87
CA LEU A 15 1.82 18.08 -19.28
C LEU A 15 1.85 16.58 -18.89
N VAL A 16 3.00 15.93 -19.03
CA VAL A 16 3.19 14.52 -18.62
C VAL A 16 3.06 14.36 -17.10
N ILE A 17 3.60 15.29 -16.30
CA ILE A 17 3.45 15.27 -14.83
C ILE A 17 1.98 15.40 -14.41
N LEU A 18 1.18 16.21 -15.11
CA LEU A 18 -0.26 16.35 -14.82
C LEU A 18 -1.08 15.08 -15.15
N LEU A 19 -0.56 14.19 -15.98
CA LEU A 19 -1.20 12.93 -16.37
C LEU A 19 -0.71 11.73 -15.55
N SER A 20 0.08 11.95 -14.49
CA SER A 20 0.61 10.89 -13.62
C SER A 20 -0.52 10.06 -13.02
N LEU A 21 -0.65 8.81 -13.46
CA LEU A 21 -1.61 7.87 -12.88
C LEU A 21 -1.08 7.36 -11.55
N ARG A 22 -1.89 7.53 -10.50
CA ARG A 22 -1.58 7.14 -9.13
C ARG A 22 -2.30 5.83 -8.80
N ILE A 23 -1.56 4.75 -8.59
CA ILE A 23 -2.15 3.42 -8.32
C ILE A 23 -2.14 3.15 -6.82
N ALA A 24 -3.28 2.71 -6.30
CA ALA A 24 -3.45 2.19 -4.95
C ALA A 24 -3.71 0.68 -5.01
N ILE A 25 -3.11 -0.08 -4.10
CA ILE A 25 -3.28 -1.54 -4.01
C ILE A 25 -3.70 -1.96 -2.61
N TYR A 26 -4.48 -3.03 -2.52
CA TYR A 26 -4.74 -3.74 -1.27
C TYR A 26 -3.76 -4.91 -1.15
N TRP A 27 -3.13 -5.04 0.02
CA TRP A 27 -2.18 -6.09 0.34
C TRP A 27 -2.55 -6.72 1.69
N GLY A 28 -2.41 -8.04 1.82
CA GLY A 28 -2.50 -8.74 3.10
C GLY A 28 -3.54 -9.87 3.16
N GLN A 29 -4.23 -10.21 2.07
CA GLN A 29 -5.27 -11.25 2.08
C GLN A 29 -4.87 -12.55 1.38
N ASN A 30 -3.65 -12.65 0.87
CA ASN A 30 -3.13 -13.89 0.32
C ASN A 30 -1.66 -14.04 0.69
N GLY A 31 -1.32 -15.06 1.50
CA GLY A 31 0.08 -15.31 1.94
C GLY A 31 1.06 -15.55 0.79
N ASN A 32 0.58 -15.79 -0.44
CA ASN A 32 1.39 -15.98 -1.64
C ASN A 32 1.56 -14.70 -2.49
N GLU A 33 1.07 -13.54 -2.03
CA GLU A 33 1.16 -12.27 -2.78
C GLU A 33 2.51 -11.54 -2.61
N GLY A 34 3.47 -12.17 -1.94
CA GLY A 34 4.78 -11.59 -1.62
C GLY A 34 4.74 -10.67 -0.40
N THR A 35 5.92 -10.23 0.03
CA THR A 35 6.01 -9.34 1.21
C THR A 35 5.49 -7.94 0.89
N LEU A 36 5.19 -7.17 1.94
CA LEU A 36 4.83 -5.77 1.78
C LEU A 36 6.02 -4.96 1.21
N ALA A 37 7.25 -5.31 1.60
CA ALA A 37 8.45 -4.68 1.06
C ALA A 37 8.62 -4.95 -0.45
N ASP A 38 8.40 -6.19 -0.90
CA ASP A 38 8.48 -6.56 -2.33
C ASP A 38 7.40 -5.83 -3.14
N THR A 39 6.17 -5.79 -2.63
CA THR A 39 5.05 -5.04 -3.21
C THR A 39 5.43 -3.58 -3.46
N CYS A 40 6.00 -2.92 -2.44
CA CYS A 40 6.48 -1.54 -2.53
C CYS A 40 7.73 -1.37 -3.40
N ALA A 41 8.56 -2.40 -3.55
CA ALA A 41 9.76 -2.37 -4.38
C ALA A 41 9.46 -2.43 -5.88
N THR A 42 8.24 -2.87 -6.28
CA THR A 42 7.82 -2.89 -7.69
C THR A 42 7.86 -1.51 -8.37
N GLY A 43 7.68 -0.43 -7.60
CA GLY A 43 7.56 0.93 -8.15
C GLY A 43 6.21 1.21 -8.80
N ASN A 44 5.25 0.28 -8.74
CA ASN A 44 3.95 0.40 -9.40
C ASN A 44 2.91 1.18 -8.59
N TYR A 45 3.11 1.33 -7.27
CA TYR A 45 2.08 1.81 -6.35
C TYR A 45 2.56 3.03 -5.57
N GLU A 46 1.68 4.02 -5.40
CA GLU A 46 1.91 5.15 -4.50
C GLU A 46 1.16 5.03 -3.17
N TYR A 47 0.18 4.13 -3.13
CA TYR A 47 -0.62 3.82 -1.95
C TYR A 47 -0.73 2.32 -1.76
N VAL A 48 -0.54 1.87 -0.52
CA VAL A 48 -0.82 0.50 -0.11
C VAL A 48 -1.81 0.52 1.05
N ASN A 49 -2.94 -0.16 0.88
CA ASN A 49 -3.92 -0.39 1.91
C ASN A 49 -3.68 -1.78 2.51
N ILE A 50 -3.19 -1.83 3.76
CA ILE A 50 -3.03 -3.07 4.51
C ILE A 50 -4.43 -3.58 4.86
N ALA A 51 -4.80 -4.73 4.31
CA ALA A 51 -6.09 -5.37 4.41
C ALA A 51 -5.99 -6.63 5.27
N PHE A 52 -6.73 -6.78 6.37
CA PHE A 52 -7.71 -5.83 6.95
C PHE A 52 -7.67 -5.83 8.49
N LEU A 53 -8.29 -4.81 9.10
CA LEU A 53 -8.82 -4.85 10.46
C LEU A 53 -10.32 -5.21 10.42
N PRO A 54 -10.70 -6.49 10.29
CA PRO A 54 -12.10 -6.89 10.16
C PRO A 54 -12.85 -6.92 11.49
N THR A 55 -12.16 -7.16 12.60
CA THR A 55 -12.77 -7.18 13.95
C THR A 55 -12.56 -5.81 14.59
N PHE A 56 -13.65 -5.07 14.79
CA PHE A 56 -13.65 -3.75 15.42
C PHE A 56 -15.05 -3.40 15.96
N GLY A 57 -15.11 -2.39 16.85
CA GLY A 57 -16.38 -1.85 17.37
C GLY A 57 -17.13 -2.77 18.34
N ASN A 58 -18.25 -2.28 18.88
CA ASN A 58 -19.14 -3.02 19.79
C ASN A 58 -18.43 -3.70 20.99
N GLY A 59 -17.43 -3.04 21.58
CA GLY A 59 -16.67 -3.58 22.73
C GLY A 59 -15.71 -4.73 22.39
N GLN A 60 -15.57 -5.10 21.12
CA GLN A 60 -14.62 -6.12 20.69
C GLN A 60 -13.18 -5.61 20.80
N THR A 61 -12.25 -6.52 21.12
CA THR A 61 -10.82 -6.24 20.99
C THR A 61 -10.48 -6.18 19.49
N PRO A 62 -9.95 -5.05 18.97
CA PRO A 62 -9.62 -4.95 17.56
C PRO A 62 -8.57 -6.00 17.16
N MET A 63 -8.81 -6.71 16.06
CA MET A 63 -7.92 -7.77 15.59
C MET A 63 -7.70 -7.64 14.09
N ILE A 64 -6.43 -7.56 13.69
CA ILE A 64 -6.02 -7.55 12.29
C ILE A 64 -6.06 -8.98 11.74
N ASN A 65 -6.36 -9.14 10.46
CA ASN A 65 -6.25 -10.41 9.76
C ASN A 65 -5.44 -10.17 8.49
N LEU A 66 -4.25 -10.76 8.41
CA LEU A 66 -3.35 -10.69 7.25
C LEU A 66 -3.17 -12.05 6.57
N ALA A 67 -4.24 -12.86 6.56
CA ALA A 67 -4.26 -14.21 6.01
C ALA A 67 -3.05 -15.03 6.47
N GLY A 68 -2.24 -15.53 5.53
CA GLY A 68 -1.07 -16.35 5.81
C GLY A 68 0.23 -15.60 6.09
N HIS A 69 0.24 -14.26 6.14
CA HIS A 69 1.48 -13.49 6.26
C HIS A 69 2.08 -13.51 7.67
N CYS A 70 1.23 -13.44 8.70
CA CYS A 70 1.66 -13.45 10.09
C CYS A 70 0.49 -13.76 11.02
N ASP A 71 0.82 -14.23 12.21
CA ASP A 71 -0.15 -14.47 13.28
C ASP A 71 -0.24 -13.25 14.22
N PRO A 72 -1.40 -12.57 14.32
CA PRO A 72 -1.58 -11.43 15.22
C PRO A 72 -1.70 -11.84 16.69
N TYR A 73 -2.08 -13.08 17.00
CA TYR A 73 -2.27 -13.54 18.39
C TYR A 73 -0.97 -13.73 19.16
N SER A 74 0.15 -13.92 18.45
CA SER A 74 1.50 -14.14 19.01
C SER A 74 2.42 -12.92 18.91
N ASN A 75 1.88 -11.73 18.61
CA ASN A 75 2.66 -10.56 18.17
C ASN A 75 3.50 -10.82 16.90
N GLY A 76 3.22 -11.87 16.13
CA GLY A 76 3.99 -12.23 14.93
C GLY A 76 3.98 -11.16 13.83
N CYS A 77 2.97 -10.29 13.82
CA CYS A 77 2.85 -9.22 12.83
C CYS A 77 3.69 -7.97 13.10
N THR A 78 4.40 -7.87 14.23
CA THR A 78 5.23 -6.68 14.54
C THR A 78 6.37 -6.46 13.54
N ALA A 79 6.87 -7.54 12.94
CA ALA A 79 7.91 -7.51 11.92
C ALA A 79 7.51 -6.67 10.69
N LEU A 80 6.20 -6.57 10.40
CA LEU A 80 5.66 -5.78 9.29
C LEU A 80 6.04 -4.29 9.39
N SER A 81 6.36 -3.80 10.58
CA SER A 81 6.86 -2.43 10.79
C SER A 81 8.12 -2.12 9.97
N HIS A 82 8.97 -3.11 9.72
CA HIS A 82 10.15 -2.95 8.86
C HIS A 82 9.75 -2.67 7.40
N ASP A 83 8.79 -3.42 6.89
CA ASP A 83 8.31 -3.32 5.51
C ASP A 83 7.52 -2.04 5.30
N ILE A 84 6.69 -1.64 6.27
CA ILE A 84 5.99 -0.34 6.26
C ILE A 84 7.01 0.81 6.11
N ARG A 85 8.11 0.78 6.89
CA ARG A 85 9.18 1.77 6.75
C ARG A 85 9.88 1.69 5.39
N SER A 86 10.03 0.49 4.82
CA SER A 86 10.57 0.31 3.47
C SER A 86 9.72 1.02 2.41
N CYS A 87 8.39 0.88 2.48
CA CYS A 87 7.44 1.59 1.63
C CYS A 87 7.52 3.11 1.83
N GLN A 88 7.47 3.58 3.08
CA GLN A 88 7.48 5.01 3.41
C GLN A 88 8.76 5.70 2.92
N ARG A 89 9.92 5.06 3.03
CA ARG A 89 11.20 5.58 2.48
C ARG A 89 11.18 5.75 0.97
N ARG A 90 10.30 5.05 0.25
CA ARG A 90 10.07 5.18 -1.20
C ARG A 90 9.00 6.22 -1.54
N GLY A 91 8.46 6.93 -0.55
CA GLY A 91 7.38 7.91 -0.75
C GLY A 91 5.98 7.30 -0.84
N ILE A 92 5.84 5.98 -0.62
CA ILE A 92 4.56 5.27 -0.68
C ILE A 92 3.80 5.50 0.62
N LYS A 93 2.52 5.87 0.49
CA LYS A 93 1.61 6.04 1.64
C LYS A 93 1.02 4.68 2.00
N VAL A 94 1.11 4.32 3.27
CA VAL A 94 0.61 3.05 3.79
C VAL A 94 -0.50 3.32 4.79
N MET A 95 -1.68 2.76 4.55
CA MET A 95 -2.87 2.94 5.40
C MET A 95 -3.40 1.58 5.86
N LEU A 96 -3.99 1.54 7.05
CA LEU A 96 -4.75 0.39 7.53
C LEU A 96 -6.18 0.48 7.00
N SER A 97 -6.65 -0.58 6.33
CA SER A 97 -8.04 -0.70 5.91
C SER A 97 -8.89 -1.40 6.98
N ILE A 98 -9.96 -0.74 7.41
CA ILE A 98 -10.90 -1.23 8.43
C ILE A 98 -12.12 -1.84 7.73
N GLY A 99 -12.57 -3.01 8.17
CA GLY A 99 -13.64 -3.76 7.52
C GLY A 99 -13.12 -4.89 6.64
N GLY A 100 -13.55 -4.91 5.37
CA GLY A 100 -13.31 -6.02 4.45
C GLY A 100 -14.53 -6.92 4.29
N GLY A 101 -14.78 -7.38 3.06
CA GLY A 101 -15.91 -8.23 2.71
C GLY A 101 -15.68 -9.70 3.03
N ALA A 102 -15.39 -10.03 4.28
CA ALA A 102 -15.56 -11.41 4.74
C ALA A 102 -17.06 -11.62 4.98
N VAL A 103 -17.63 -12.64 4.35
CA VAL A 103 -19.02 -13.04 4.65
C VAL A 103 -19.07 -13.36 6.14
N ALA A 104 -19.71 -12.49 6.93
CA ALA A 104 -20.14 -12.83 8.27
C ALA A 104 -21.19 -13.93 8.09
N THR A 105 -20.78 -15.19 8.22
CA THR A 105 -21.74 -16.28 8.41
C THR A 105 -22.37 -16.04 9.77
N THR A 106 -23.51 -15.34 9.75
CA THR A 106 -24.47 -15.30 10.85
C THR A 106 -25.09 -16.66 11.04
#